data_AF-A0A4R5EH90-F1
#
_entry.id   AF-A0A4R5EH90-F1
#
_cell.length_a   1.000
_cell.length_b   1.000
_cell.length_c   1.000
_cell.angle_alpha   90.00
_cell.angle_beta   90.00
_cell.angle_gamma   90.00
#
_symmetry.space_group_name_H-M   'P 1'
#
loop_
_entity.id
_entity.type
_entity.pdbx_description
1 polymer ?
#
loop_
_entity_poly.entity_id
_entity_poly.type
_entity_poly.pdbx_seq_one_letter_code
_entity_poly.pdbx_strand_id
1 'polypeptide(L)'
;MNVDQRSLPGALAAAHAVLWAQAVLCGLAWLLPNAGVALWVSVHGVPDDGTAPYLLIPVLFSLPLLLFAVPGLVLAARLPSGRRGVHTGAVVYEALWIALGGAALNGPVRAALGGPFPVRVLLFASMLAAAYVLAVLLAPNGRSRFR
;
A
#
# COMPACT_ATOMS: atom_id res chain seq x y z
N MET A 1 -14.08 31.10 6.70
CA MET A 1 -14.06 29.65 6.42
C MET A 1 -12.94 29.05 7.27
N ASN A 2 -13.19 28.84 8.57
CA ASN A 2 -12.22 28.33 9.53
C ASN A 2 -12.70 26.95 9.97
N VAL A 3 -12.20 25.91 9.30
CA VAL A 3 -12.32 24.55 9.79
C VAL A 3 -11.07 24.32 10.61
N ASP A 4 -11.23 24.17 11.92
CA ASP A 4 -10.20 23.83 12.89
C ASP A 4 -9.30 22.70 12.39
N GLN A 5 -8.19 23.07 11.73
CA GLN A 5 -7.01 22.22 11.58
C GLN A 5 -6.34 22.16 12.95
N ARG A 6 -6.95 21.48 13.93
CA ARG A 6 -6.21 21.05 15.11
C ARG A 6 -5.09 20.15 14.59
N SER A 7 -3.86 20.63 14.74
CA SER A 7 -2.64 19.93 14.34
C SER A 7 -2.73 18.48 14.82
N LEU A 8 -2.41 17.53 13.94
CA LEU A 8 -2.35 16.14 14.33
C LEU A 8 -1.32 16.00 15.45
N PRO A 9 -1.67 15.39 16.61
CA PRO A 9 -0.65 15.08 17.60
C PRO A 9 0.46 14.30 16.89
N GLY A 10 1.73 14.60 17.18
CA GLY A 10 2.86 14.26 16.30
C GLY A 10 2.86 12.80 15.81
N ALA A 11 2.50 11.86 16.68
CA ALA A 11 2.39 10.44 16.33
C ALA A 11 1.30 10.14 15.28
N LEU A 12 0.14 10.80 15.35
CA LEU A 12 -0.95 10.62 14.39
C LEU A 12 -0.65 11.29 13.05
N ALA A 13 0.10 12.41 13.07
CA ALA A 13 0.61 13.05 11.86
C ALA A 13 1.60 12.12 11.14
N ALA A 14 2.51 11.52 11.90
CA ALA A 14 3.46 10.54 11.39
C ALA A 14 2.76 9.28 10.84
N ALA A 15 1.79 8.72 11.57
CA ALA A 15 1.01 7.58 11.10
C ALA A 15 0.26 7.89 9.79
N HIS A 16 -0.28 9.11 9.67
CA HIS A 16 -0.90 9.57 8.44
C HIS A 16 0.09 9.66 7.27
N ALA A 17 1.27 10.22 7.51
CA ALA A 17 2.33 10.29 6.50
C ALA A 17 2.83 8.90 6.08
N VAL A 18 2.94 7.96 7.03
CA VAL A 18 3.32 6.56 6.76
C VAL A 18 2.26 5.86 5.91
N LEU A 19 0.98 6.02 6.23
CA LEU A 19 -0.13 5.48 5.42
C LEU A 19 -0.09 6.05 3.98
N TRP A 20 0.15 7.36 3.83
CA TRP A 20 0.35 8.00 2.53
C TRP A 20 1.53 7.40 1.76
N ALA A 21 2.70 7.31 2.40
CA ALA A 21 3.90 6.76 1.79
C ALA A 21 3.68 5.31 1.36
N GLN A 22 3.05 4.49 2.19
CA GLN A 22 2.71 3.09 1.88
C GLN A 22 1.79 3.00 0.66
N ALA A 23 0.74 3.82 0.60
CA ALA A 23 -0.20 3.82 -0.53
C ALA A 23 0.44 4.29 -1.84
N VAL A 24 1.27 5.35 -1.79
CA VAL A 24 2.03 5.86 -2.94
C VAL A 24 3.04 4.82 -3.43
N LEU A 25 3.78 4.18 -2.52
CA LEU A 25 4.74 3.14 -2.87
C LEU A 25 4.06 1.94 -3.53
N CYS A 26 2.87 1.53 -3.05
CA CYS A 26 2.09 0.50 -3.71
C CYS A 26 1.67 0.92 -5.13
N GLY A 27 1.23 2.17 -5.29
CA GLY A 27 0.88 2.72 -6.60
C GLY A 27 2.08 2.76 -7.56
N LEU A 28 3.25 3.17 -7.07
CA LEU A 28 4.49 3.19 -7.86
C LEU A 28 4.98 1.78 -8.21
N ALA A 29 4.89 0.84 -7.28
CA ALA A 29 5.25 -0.56 -7.51
C ALA A 29 4.34 -1.21 -8.57
N TRP A 30 3.12 -0.71 -8.74
CA TRP A 30 2.28 -1.04 -9.89
C TRP A 30 2.69 -0.28 -11.15
N LEU A 31 2.85 1.05 -11.08
CA LEU A 31 3.11 1.89 -12.26
C LEU A 31 4.45 1.60 -12.96
N LEU A 32 5.53 1.42 -12.19
CA LEU A 32 6.89 1.29 -12.71
C LEU A 32 7.07 0.14 -13.73
N PRO A 33 6.68 -1.11 -13.43
CA PRO A 33 6.81 -2.19 -14.42
C PRO A 33 5.96 -1.95 -15.66
N ASN A 34 4.75 -1.40 -15.50
CA ASN A 34 3.84 -1.11 -16.61
C ASN A 34 4.37 0.04 -17.51
N ALA A 35 4.95 1.07 -16.91
CA ALA A 35 5.61 2.16 -17.63
C ALA A 35 6.84 1.66 -18.39
N GLY A 36 7.61 0.74 -17.79
CA GLY A 36 8.75 0.09 -18.46
C GLY A 36 8.33 -0.71 -19.71
N VAL A 37 7.25 -1.48 -19.60
CA VAL A 37 6.66 -2.19 -20.76
C VAL A 37 6.19 -1.21 -21.82
N ALA A 38 5.42 -0.18 -21.46
CA ALA A 38 4.92 0.81 -22.40
C ALA A 38 6.05 1.54 -23.13
N LEU A 39 7.11 1.93 -22.40
CA LEU A 39 8.30 2.55 -22.98
C LEU A 39 9.01 1.59 -23.94
N TRP A 40 9.21 0.33 -23.53
CA TRP A 40 9.86 -0.66 -24.37
C TRP A 40 9.11 -0.86 -25.70
N VAL A 41 7.79 -1.01 -25.62
CA VAL A 41 6.89 -1.13 -26.79
C VAL A 41 6.95 0.12 -27.67
N SER A 42 7.00 1.32 -27.08
CA SER A 42 7.10 2.57 -27.85
C SER A 42 8.41 2.69 -28.64
N VAL A 43 9.48 2.06 -28.18
CA VAL A 43 10.81 2.09 -28.81
C VAL A 43 11.00 0.95 -29.81
N HIS A 44 10.54 -0.27 -29.47
CA HIS A 44 10.86 -1.48 -30.24
C HIS A 44 9.65 -2.06 -30.99
N GLY A 45 8.46 -1.49 -30.82
CA GLY A 45 7.22 -2.06 -31.33
C GLY A 45 6.72 -3.26 -30.51
N VAL A 46 5.61 -3.84 -30.95
CA VAL A 46 5.09 -5.09 -30.39
C VAL A 46 5.77 -6.27 -31.09
N PRO A 47 6.25 -7.30 -30.38
CA PRO A 47 6.87 -8.47 -31.02
C PRO A 47 5.85 -9.27 -31.84
N ASP A 48 6.20 -9.60 -33.08
CA ASP A 48 5.37 -10.44 -33.96
C ASP A 48 5.71 -11.95 -33.84
N ASP A 49 6.68 -12.31 -33.00
CA ASP A 49 7.21 -13.67 -32.79
C ASP A 49 6.37 -14.52 -31.80
N GLY A 50 5.15 -14.08 -31.50
CA GLY A 50 4.26 -14.73 -30.53
C GLY A 50 4.59 -14.43 -29.07
N THR A 51 5.61 -13.61 -28.78
CA THR A 51 5.97 -13.22 -27.41
C THR A 51 5.19 -12.02 -26.88
N ALA A 52 4.41 -11.33 -27.71
CA ALA A 52 3.56 -10.20 -27.32
C ALA A 52 2.70 -10.43 -26.06
N PRO A 53 2.09 -11.62 -25.81
CA PRO A 53 1.32 -11.87 -24.59
C PRO A 53 2.15 -11.75 -23.31
N TYR A 54 3.46 -11.99 -23.36
CA TYR A 54 4.34 -11.89 -22.19
C TYR A 54 4.51 -10.44 -21.70
N LEU A 55 4.20 -9.45 -22.54
CA LEU A 55 4.16 -8.03 -22.12
C LEU A 55 3.05 -7.77 -21.08
N LEU A 56 2.07 -8.66 -20.94
CA LEU A 56 1.01 -8.57 -19.93
C LEU A 56 1.42 -9.15 -18.57
N ILE A 57 2.51 -9.92 -18.49
CA ILE A 57 2.98 -10.52 -17.22
C ILE A 57 3.15 -9.44 -16.14
N PRO A 58 3.84 -8.31 -16.39
CA PRO A 58 4.01 -7.30 -15.36
C PRO A 58 2.68 -6.66 -14.93
N VAL A 59 1.72 -6.51 -15.84
CA VAL A 59 0.37 -6.00 -15.54
C VAL A 59 -0.37 -6.96 -14.60
N LEU A 60 -0.39 -8.26 -14.94
CA LEU A 60 -1.12 -9.29 -14.20
C LEU A 60 -0.52 -9.52 -12.80
N PHE A 61 0.81 -9.60 -12.71
CA PHE A 61 1.49 -9.83 -11.43
C PHE A 61 1.48 -8.61 -10.51
N SER A 62 1.41 -7.39 -11.07
CA SER A 62 1.32 -6.17 -10.26
C SER A 62 -0.12 -5.79 -9.89
N LEU A 63 -1.15 -6.32 -10.57
CA LEU A 63 -2.57 -5.99 -10.36
C LEU A 63 -3.01 -6.01 -8.88
N PRO A 64 -2.58 -6.99 -8.03
CA PRO A 64 -2.94 -6.98 -6.62
C PRO A 64 -2.46 -5.74 -5.86
N LEU A 65 -1.35 -5.11 -6.27
CA LEU A 65 -0.85 -3.89 -5.64
C LEU A 65 -1.81 -2.71 -5.81
N LEU A 66 -2.53 -2.65 -6.94
CA LEU A 66 -3.55 -1.64 -7.20
C LEU A 66 -4.72 -1.75 -6.20
N LEU A 67 -5.10 -2.99 -5.85
CA LEU A 67 -6.17 -3.27 -4.88
C LEU A 67 -5.85 -2.74 -3.47
N PHE A 68 -4.58 -2.50 -3.16
CA PHE A 68 -4.18 -1.86 -1.90
C PHE A 68 -3.85 -0.38 -2.05
N ALA A 69 -3.22 0.02 -3.16
CA ALA A 69 -2.88 1.40 -3.43
C ALA A 69 -4.12 2.32 -3.41
N VAL A 70 -5.20 1.92 -4.09
CA VAL A 70 -6.40 2.77 -4.22
C VAL A 70 -7.11 2.95 -2.86
N PRO A 71 -7.47 1.88 -2.12
CA PRO A 71 -8.06 2.05 -0.79
C PRO A 71 -7.12 2.79 0.17
N GLY A 72 -5.81 2.51 0.13
CA GLY A 72 -4.82 3.20 0.95
C GLY A 72 -4.81 4.71 0.69
N LEU A 73 -4.80 5.14 -0.57
CA LEU A 73 -4.86 6.56 -0.95
C LEU A 73 -6.17 7.22 -0.52
N VAL A 74 -7.31 6.53 -0.69
CA VAL A 74 -8.62 7.04 -0.27
C VAL A 74 -8.66 7.22 1.26
N LEU A 75 -8.18 6.22 2.01
CA LEU A 75 -8.12 6.27 3.46
C LEU A 75 -7.16 7.38 3.91
N ALA A 76 -5.98 7.50 3.31
CA ALA A 76 -5.03 8.55 3.60
C ALA A 76 -5.61 9.95 3.33
N ALA A 77 -6.28 10.16 2.20
CA ALA A 77 -6.91 11.44 1.87
C ALA A 77 -8.07 11.79 2.83
N ARG A 78 -8.82 10.79 3.28
CA ARG A 78 -9.97 10.98 4.18
C ARG A 78 -9.59 11.00 5.66
N LEU A 79 -8.41 10.54 6.05
CA LEU A 79 -7.99 10.44 7.45
C LEU A 79 -8.09 11.79 8.22
N PRO A 80 -7.67 12.95 7.67
CA PRO A 80 -7.71 14.22 8.41
C PRO A 80 -9.11 14.72 8.74
N SER A 81 -10.08 14.43 7.87
CA SER A 81 -11.49 14.86 7.98
C SER A 81 -12.43 13.71 8.35
N GLY A 82 -11.87 12.53 8.60
CA GLY A 82 -12.59 11.28 8.75
C GLY A 82 -13.31 11.18 10.09
N ARG A 83 -14.49 10.57 10.06
CA ARG A 83 -15.23 10.15 11.26
C ARG A 83 -14.91 8.68 11.58
N ARG A 84 -15.58 8.12 12.59
CA ARG A 84 -15.44 6.73 13.05
C ARG A 84 -15.39 5.66 11.94
N GLY A 85 -16.12 5.84 10.84
CA GLY A 85 -16.09 4.95 9.68
C GLY A 85 -14.73 4.90 8.96
N VAL A 86 -14.08 6.06 8.79
CA VAL A 86 -12.74 6.14 8.16
C VAL A 86 -11.68 5.55 9.08
N HIS A 87 -11.80 5.79 10.39
CA HIS A 87 -10.92 5.16 11.39
C HIS A 87 -11.01 3.64 11.37
N THR A 88 -12.23 3.10 11.35
CA THR A 88 -12.45 1.65 11.26
C THR A 88 -11.87 1.09 9.97
N GLY A 89 -12.08 1.77 8.83
CA GLY A 89 -11.50 1.39 7.55
C GLY A 89 -9.98 1.36 7.55
N ALA A 90 -9.33 2.39 8.13
CA ALA A 90 -7.87 2.45 8.25
C ALA A 90 -7.32 1.33 9.15
N VAL A 91 -7.98 1.04 10.27
CA VAL A 91 -7.61 -0.06 11.17
C VAL A 91 -7.71 -1.42 10.45
N VAL A 92 -8.82 -1.67 9.75
CA VAL A 92 -9.03 -2.93 9.01
C VAL A 92 -8.01 -3.06 7.87
N TYR A 93 -7.75 -1.97 7.15
CA TYR A 93 -6.78 -1.94 6.07
C TYR A 93 -5.37 -2.31 6.54
N GLU A 94 -4.87 -1.68 7.61
CA GLU A 94 -3.52 -1.97 8.12
C GLU A 94 -3.44 -3.38 8.73
N ALA A 95 -4.50 -3.85 9.41
CA ALA A 95 -4.56 -5.20 9.94
C ALA A 95 -4.51 -6.25 8.82
N LEU A 96 -5.24 -6.01 7.71
CA LEU A 96 -5.21 -6.87 6.54
C LEU A 96 -3.82 -6.91 5.89
N TRP A 97 -3.16 -5.75 5.79
CA TRP A 97 -1.80 -5.66 5.26
C TRP A 97 -0.80 -6.50 6.07
N ILE A 98 -0.88 -6.42 7.40
CA ILE A 98 -0.05 -7.21 8.31
C ILE A 98 -0.36 -8.71 8.15
N ALA A 99 -1.63 -9.10 8.09
CA ALA A 99 -2.03 -10.50 7.95
C ALA A 99 -1.51 -11.11 6.65
N LEU A 100 -1.67 -10.40 5.54
CA LEU A 100 -1.21 -10.83 4.21
C LEU A 100 0.31 -10.85 4.11
N GLY A 101 1.00 -9.82 4.61
CA GLY A 101 2.45 -9.79 4.68
C GLY A 101 3.00 -10.93 5.54
N GLY A 102 2.37 -11.21 6.68
CA GLY A 102 2.74 -12.30 7.57
C GLY A 102 2.57 -13.67 6.90
N ALA A 103 1.48 -13.87 6.16
CA ALA A 103 1.24 -15.07 5.36
C ALA A 103 2.26 -15.22 4.22
N ALA A 104 2.68 -14.13 3.60
CA ALA A 104 3.71 -14.13 2.56
C ALA A 104 5.11 -14.48 3.11
N LEU A 105 5.43 -14.03 4.34
CA LEU A 105 6.74 -14.28 4.97
C LEU A 105 6.85 -15.67 5.63
N ASN A 106 5.79 -16.12 6.30
CA ASN A 106 5.83 -17.30 7.18
C ASN A 106 4.84 -18.41 6.79
N GLY A 107 3.90 -18.15 5.88
CA GLY A 107 2.84 -19.09 5.51
C GLY A 107 3.23 -20.06 4.38
N PRO A 108 2.31 -20.96 3.98
CA PRO A 108 2.52 -21.90 2.87
C PRO A 108 2.77 -21.20 1.52
N VAL A 109 2.40 -19.92 1.42
CA VAL A 109 2.63 -19.07 0.24
C VAL A 109 4.10 -18.62 0.13
N ARG A 110 4.94 -18.84 1.16
CA ARG A 110 6.38 -18.54 1.13
C ARG A 110 7.11 -19.20 -0.04
N ALA A 111 6.69 -20.40 -0.45
CA ALA A 111 7.28 -21.11 -1.59
C ALA A 111 6.87 -20.50 -2.96
N ALA A 112 5.62 -20.02 -3.07
CA ALA A 112 5.10 -19.38 -4.28
C ALA A 112 5.56 -17.92 -4.41
N LEU A 113 5.71 -17.21 -3.29
CA LEU A 113 6.22 -15.85 -3.18
C LEU A 113 7.71 -15.83 -2.78
N GLY A 114 8.45 -16.90 -3.07
CA GLY A 114 9.89 -17.05 -2.83
C GLY A 114 10.71 -16.04 -3.64
N GLY A 115 10.50 -14.77 -3.37
CA GLY A 115 11.05 -13.65 -4.11
C GLY A 115 12.52 -13.43 -3.74
N PRO A 116 13.26 -12.75 -4.60
CA PRO A 116 14.62 -12.33 -4.31
C PRO A 116 14.66 -11.57 -2.98
N PHE A 117 15.75 -11.73 -2.22
CA PHE A 117 15.98 -11.08 -0.92
C PHE A 117 15.47 -9.62 -0.80
N PRO A 118 15.69 -8.72 -1.78
CA PRO A 118 15.16 -7.36 -1.74
C PRO A 118 13.63 -7.25 -1.62
N VAL A 119 12.87 -8.15 -2.26
CA VAL A 119 11.39 -8.15 -2.18
C VAL A 119 10.92 -8.50 -0.77
N ARG A 120 11.60 -9.43 -0.09
CA ARG A 120 11.29 -9.83 1.29
C ARG A 120 11.57 -8.70 2.28
N VAL A 121 12.67 -7.97 2.09
CA VAL A 121 12.99 -6.81 2.93
C VAL A 121 11.94 -5.71 2.79
N LEU A 122 11.50 -5.43 1.55
CA LEU A 122 10.44 -4.45 1.30
C LEU A 122 9.10 -4.86 1.92
N LEU A 123 8.71 -6.13 1.78
CA LEU A 123 7.50 -6.67 2.43
C LEU A 123 7.58 -6.50 3.95
N PHE A 124 8.70 -6.90 4.57
CA PHE A 124 8.89 -6.78 6.01
C PHE A 124 8.84 -5.31 6.48
N ALA A 125 9.52 -4.40 5.78
CA ALA A 125 9.48 -2.97 6.10
C ALA A 125 8.06 -2.40 5.99
N SER A 126 7.30 -2.81 4.96
CA SER A 126 5.89 -2.39 4.81
C SER A 126 5.00 -2.91 5.94
N MET A 127 5.24 -4.12 6.45
CA MET A 127 4.50 -4.64 7.60
C MET A 127 4.81 -3.88 8.89
N LEU A 128 6.07 -3.48 9.10
CA LEU A 128 6.44 -2.64 10.24
C LEU A 128 5.77 -1.27 10.16
N ALA A 129 5.71 -0.67 8.97
CA ALA A 129 4.99 0.57 8.73
C ALA A 129 3.50 0.43 9.08
N ALA A 130 2.84 -0.62 8.58
CA ALA A 130 1.44 -0.92 8.90
C ALA A 130 1.21 -1.15 10.40
N ALA A 131 2.10 -1.89 11.07
CA ALA A 131 2.04 -2.14 12.51
C ALA A 131 2.15 -0.83 13.31
N TYR A 132 3.03 0.08 12.89
CA TYR A 132 3.15 1.40 13.50
C TYR A 132 1.85 2.22 13.36
N VAL A 133 1.29 2.31 12.15
CA VAL A 133 0.04 3.03 11.90
C VAL A 133 -1.09 2.44 12.74
N LEU A 134 -1.21 1.11 12.76
CA LEU A 134 -2.23 0.41 13.54
C LEU A 134 -2.10 0.70 15.04
N ALA A 135 -0.88 0.64 15.60
CA ALA A 135 -0.64 0.94 17.01
C ALA A 135 -1.07 2.37 17.38
N VAL A 136 -0.75 3.34 16.53
CA VAL A 136 -1.14 4.75 16.73
C VAL A 136 -2.66 4.93 16.64
N LEU A 137 -3.32 4.29 15.67
CA LEU A 137 -4.77 4.36 15.52
C LEU A 137 -5.53 3.68 16.67
N LEU A 138 -4.95 2.65 17.27
CA LEU A 138 -5.51 1.93 18.42
C LEU A 138 -5.16 2.58 19.76
N ALA A 139 -4.23 3.54 19.82
CA ALA A 139 -3.96 4.27 21.05
C ALA A 139 -5.20 5.06 21.52
N PRO A 140 -5.40 5.28 22.84
CA PRO A 140 -6.53 6.05 23.35
C PRO A 140 -6.67 7.44 22.72
N ASN A 141 -5.53 8.11 22.50
CA ASN A 141 -5.45 9.42 21.85
C ASN A 141 -5.78 9.38 20.35
N GLY A 142 -5.46 8.27 19.68
CA GLY A 142 -5.86 8.04 18.29
C GLY A 142 -7.37 7.84 18.20
N ARG A 143 -7.91 6.93 19.02
CA ARG A 143 -9.34 6.61 19.07
C ARG A 143 -10.22 7.81 19.41
N SER A 144 -9.80 8.66 20.36
CA SER A 144 -10.61 9.80 20.81
C SER A 144 -10.83 10.86 19.72
N ARG A 145 -9.92 10.99 18.75
CA ARG A 145 -10.04 11.95 17.64
C ARG A 145 -11.15 11.58 16.65
N PHE A 146 -11.45 10.29 16.51
CA PHE A 146 -12.40 9.78 15.51
C PHE A 146 -13.75 9.38 16.12
N ARG A 147 -14.03 9.79 17.37
CA ARG A 147 -15.32 9.57 18.04
C ARG A 147 -16.41 10.47 17.48
#